data_AF-A0A2T6N227-F1
#
_entry.id   AF-A0A2T6N227-F1
#
_cell.length_a   1.000
_cell.length_b   1.000
_cell.length_c   1.000
_cell.angle_alpha   90.00
_cell.angle_beta   90.00
_cell.angle_gamma   90.00
#
_symmetry.space_group_name_H-M   'P 1'
#
loop_
_entity.id
_entity.type
_entity.pdbx_description
1 polymer ?
#
loop_
_entity_poly.entity_id
_entity_poly.type
_entity_poly.pdbx_seq_one_letter_code
_entity_poly.pdbx_strand_id
1 'polypeptide(L)'
;MSRDSIEKLVTQKRPRKANHGASNYSILNDIFTDTVDIHEQANSVHNHGPVLLELDIEIVNNTYTGKVWISKSNPMKWDANTHHERKWFVSAHDLEDNFRYGRFDHMVVFRHCAGKLPILGYLNRIVLDDPRLRTDRYQVDYFSMAFGALKLAMKEGGFDAPIEKRECTQDCSCLDNYKSRNVDPEIMFSL
;
A
#
# COMPACT_ATOMS: atom_id res chain seq x y z
N MET A 1 1.90 -5.52 -6.04
CA MET A 1 1.21 -6.75 -6.52
C MET A 1 -0.24 -6.70 -6.06
N SER A 2 -1.16 -7.35 -6.76
CA SER A 2 -2.56 -7.46 -6.33
C SER A 2 -2.69 -8.39 -5.13
N ARG A 3 -3.81 -8.30 -4.41
CA ARG A 3 -4.12 -9.17 -3.28
C ARG A 3 -4.10 -10.65 -3.67
N ASP A 4 -4.76 -11.02 -4.76
CA ASP A 4 -4.79 -12.41 -5.25
C ASP A 4 -3.37 -12.92 -5.59
N SER A 5 -2.53 -12.08 -6.18
CA SER A 5 -1.14 -12.44 -6.48
C SER A 5 -0.33 -12.71 -5.21
N ILE A 6 -0.51 -11.89 -4.18
CA ILE A 6 0.14 -12.06 -2.87
C ILE A 6 -0.38 -13.34 -2.20
N GLU A 7 -1.69 -13.56 -2.16
CA GLU A 7 -2.31 -14.74 -1.54
C GLU A 7 -1.84 -16.04 -2.21
N LYS A 8 -1.69 -16.06 -3.54
CA LYS A 8 -1.13 -17.20 -4.28
C LYS A 8 0.33 -17.46 -3.91
N LEU A 9 1.16 -16.42 -3.82
CA LEU A 9 2.57 -16.56 -3.41
C LEU A 9 2.70 -17.08 -1.97
N VAL A 10 1.82 -16.66 -1.06
CA VAL A 10 1.81 -17.13 0.33
C VAL A 10 1.29 -18.56 0.43
N THR A 11 0.26 -18.93 -0.35
CA THR A 11 -0.34 -20.27 -0.31
C THR A 11 0.57 -21.33 -0.94
N GLN A 12 1.36 -20.96 -1.95
CA GLN A 12 2.46 -21.78 -2.45
C GLN A 12 3.50 -22.08 -1.36
N LYS A 13 3.67 -21.18 -0.38
CA LYS A 13 4.57 -21.37 0.77
C LYS A 13 3.91 -22.09 1.96
N ARG A 14 2.58 -22.03 2.14
CA ARG A 14 1.81 -22.75 3.18
C ARG A 14 0.38 -23.05 2.70
N PRO A 15 -0.05 -24.32 2.56
CA PRO A 15 -1.41 -24.62 2.14
C PRO A 15 -2.41 -24.23 3.24
N ARG A 16 -3.32 -23.29 2.94
CA ARG A 16 -4.46 -22.95 3.82
C ARG A 16 -5.78 -23.14 3.06
N LYS A 17 -6.81 -23.65 3.74
CA LYS A 17 -8.17 -23.80 3.17
C LYS A 17 -8.77 -22.42 2.93
N ALA A 18 -9.22 -22.19 1.70
CA ALA A 18 -9.87 -20.98 1.26
C ALA A 18 -11.32 -20.93 1.78
N ASN A 19 -11.61 -20.00 2.69
CA ASN A 19 -12.97 -19.63 3.06
C ASN A 19 -13.29 -18.30 2.37
N HIS A 20 -13.82 -18.36 1.15
CA HIS A 20 -14.30 -17.17 0.45
C HIS A 20 -15.83 -17.16 0.48
N GLY A 21 -16.39 -16.37 1.40
CA GLY A 21 -17.73 -15.81 1.19
C GLY A 21 -17.71 -14.99 -0.10
N ALA A 22 -18.79 -15.05 -0.87
CA ALA A 22 -18.90 -14.41 -2.19
C ALA A 22 -18.63 -12.89 -2.10
N SER A 23 -17.40 -12.45 -2.38
CA SER A 23 -17.06 -11.03 -2.45
C SER A 23 -16.17 -10.74 -3.66
N ASN A 24 -16.71 -9.95 -4.59
CA ASN A 24 -16.00 -9.12 -5.59
C ASN A 24 -14.73 -9.71 -6.24
N TYR A 25 -14.81 -10.92 -6.81
CA TYR A 25 -13.72 -11.55 -7.57
C TYR A 25 -13.11 -10.66 -8.67
N SER A 26 -13.88 -9.69 -9.20
CA SER A 26 -13.46 -8.83 -10.31
C SER A 26 -12.38 -7.80 -9.96
N ILE A 27 -12.16 -7.49 -8.68
CA ILE A 27 -11.17 -6.48 -8.24
C ILE A 27 -9.98 -7.07 -7.49
N LEU A 28 -9.99 -8.36 -7.16
CA LEU A 28 -8.90 -9.01 -6.42
C LEU A 28 -7.58 -9.03 -7.20
N ASN A 29 -7.67 -8.90 -8.53
CA ASN A 29 -6.54 -8.80 -9.45
C ASN A 29 -6.15 -7.36 -9.82
N ASP A 30 -6.94 -6.37 -9.39
CA ASP A 30 -6.64 -4.97 -9.59
C ASP A 30 -5.64 -4.51 -8.50
N ILE A 31 -4.85 -3.48 -8.81
CA ILE A 31 -3.94 -2.84 -7.85
C ILE A 31 -4.48 -1.45 -7.54
N PHE A 32 -4.72 -1.20 -6.26
CA PHE A 32 -5.16 0.08 -5.75
C PHE A 32 -3.97 0.82 -5.15
N THR A 33 -3.80 2.08 -5.53
CA THR A 33 -2.79 2.97 -4.97
C THR A 33 -3.50 4.19 -4.41
N ASP A 34 -3.15 4.53 -3.17
CA ASP A 34 -3.64 5.74 -2.53
C ASP A 34 -3.10 6.98 -3.24
N THR A 35 -3.87 8.06 -3.21
CA THR A 35 -3.47 9.38 -3.74
C THR A 35 -2.80 10.26 -2.67
N VAL A 36 -2.60 9.70 -1.47
CA VAL A 36 -2.18 10.39 -0.25
C VAL A 36 -1.28 9.48 0.57
N ASP A 37 -0.41 10.07 1.39
CA ASP A 37 0.24 9.35 2.47
C ASP A 37 -0.76 9.12 3.61
N ILE A 38 -1.21 7.86 3.78
CA ILE A 38 -2.18 7.52 4.81
C ILE A 38 -1.64 7.74 6.22
N HIS A 39 -0.35 7.47 6.46
CA HIS A 39 0.25 7.66 7.77
C HIS A 39 0.19 9.15 8.14
N GLU A 40 0.62 10.02 7.23
CA GLU A 40 0.60 11.47 7.43
C GLU A 40 -0.83 11.97 7.67
N GLN A 41 -1.77 11.56 6.82
CA GLN A 41 -3.15 12.05 6.91
C GLN A 41 -3.90 11.52 8.13
N ALA A 42 -3.64 10.27 8.54
CA ALA A 42 -4.28 9.66 9.72
C ALA A 42 -3.57 9.99 11.03
N ASN A 43 -2.37 10.62 10.98
CA ASN A 43 -1.51 10.85 12.14
C ASN A 43 -1.32 9.57 12.98
N SER A 44 -1.12 8.43 12.31
CA SER A 44 -1.06 7.11 12.94
C SER A 44 -0.36 6.08 12.05
N VAL A 45 0.00 4.93 12.65
CA VAL A 45 0.55 3.78 11.92
C VAL A 45 -0.40 3.28 10.84
N HIS A 46 0.17 2.85 9.72
CA HIS A 46 -0.59 2.15 8.70
C HIS A 46 -0.71 0.66 9.04
N ASN A 47 -1.89 0.07 8.92
CA ASN A 47 -2.14 -1.32 9.34
C ASN A 47 -1.47 -2.39 8.45
N HIS A 48 -0.99 -2.02 7.25
CA HIS A 48 -0.45 -2.97 6.28
C HIS A 48 1.08 -3.01 6.23
N GLY A 49 1.75 -2.20 7.04
CA GLY A 49 3.20 -2.19 7.10
C GLY A 49 3.79 -0.78 7.29
N PRO A 50 5.07 -0.70 7.67
CA PRO A 50 5.78 0.54 7.95
C PRO A 50 6.38 1.19 6.69
N VAL A 51 6.07 0.67 5.50
CA VAL A 51 6.71 1.06 4.23
C VAL A 51 5.68 1.76 3.34
N LEU A 52 6.02 2.97 2.92
CA LEU A 52 5.33 3.69 1.85
C LEU A 52 6.23 3.74 0.61
N LEU A 53 5.67 3.36 -0.53
CA LEU A 53 6.31 3.46 -1.84
C LEU A 53 5.72 4.67 -2.55
N GLU A 54 6.53 5.71 -2.79
CA GLU A 54 6.10 6.87 -3.54
C GLU A 54 6.35 6.62 -5.03
N LEU A 55 5.27 6.63 -5.82
CA LEU A 55 5.34 6.37 -7.25
C LEU A 55 5.22 7.68 -8.04
N ASP A 56 6.00 7.79 -9.11
CA ASP A 56 5.84 8.80 -10.14
C ASP A 56 4.52 8.60 -10.87
N ILE A 57 3.76 9.68 -11.06
CA ILE A 57 2.47 9.66 -11.76
C ILE A 57 2.60 9.20 -13.20
N GLU A 58 3.76 9.35 -13.84
CA GLU A 58 4.04 8.87 -15.19
C GLU A 58 3.84 7.35 -15.36
N ILE A 59 3.75 6.59 -14.27
CA ILE A 59 3.36 5.19 -14.32
C ILE A 59 1.99 4.98 -14.99
N VAL A 60 1.08 5.96 -14.92
CA VAL A 60 -0.24 5.87 -15.57
C VAL A 60 -0.15 5.81 -17.10
N ASN A 61 0.95 6.34 -17.67
CA ASN A 61 1.19 6.38 -19.11
C ASN A 61 1.91 5.10 -19.62
N ASN A 62 2.31 4.19 -18.74
CA ASN A 62 3.05 2.98 -19.13
C ASN A 62 2.14 1.94 -19.81
N THR A 63 2.65 1.25 -20.83
CA THR A 63 1.91 0.23 -21.60
C THR A 63 1.54 -1.04 -20.82
N TYR A 64 2.16 -1.29 -19.66
CA TYR A 64 1.97 -2.51 -18.87
C TYR A 64 1.18 -2.33 -17.57
N THR A 65 0.52 -1.18 -17.40
CA THR A 65 -0.33 -0.93 -16.22
C THR A 65 -1.81 -1.28 -16.43
N GLY A 66 -2.17 -1.70 -17.64
CA GLY A 66 -3.54 -2.08 -18.00
C GLY A 66 -4.43 -0.85 -18.20
N LYS A 67 -5.64 -0.87 -17.62
CA LYS A 67 -6.56 0.27 -17.65
C LYS A 67 -6.49 1.03 -16.33
N VAL A 68 -6.27 2.33 -16.39
CA VAL A 68 -6.27 3.20 -15.21
C VAL A 68 -7.68 3.71 -14.94
N TRP A 69 -8.18 3.44 -13.74
CA TRP A 69 -9.48 3.86 -13.24
C TRP A 69 -9.28 4.66 -11.96
N ILE A 70 -10.27 5.47 -11.57
CA ILE A 70 -10.22 6.24 -10.32
C ILE A 70 -11.48 5.95 -9.52
N SER A 71 -11.31 5.56 -8.25
CA SER A 71 -12.42 5.26 -7.36
C SER A 71 -13.00 6.54 -6.75
N LYS A 72 -14.33 6.60 -6.61
CA LYS A 72 -15.03 7.63 -5.81
C LYS A 72 -15.11 7.27 -4.33
N SER A 73 -15.02 5.98 -4.01
CA SER A 73 -15.12 5.46 -2.65
C SER A 73 -14.14 4.29 -2.47
N ASN A 74 -13.61 4.15 -1.26
CA ASN A 74 -12.70 3.07 -0.94
C ASN A 74 -13.38 1.69 -1.15
N PRO A 75 -12.73 0.72 -1.81
CA PRO A 75 -13.29 -0.62 -2.06
C PRO A 75 -13.76 -1.38 -0.82
N MET A 76 -13.19 -1.08 0.36
CA MET A 76 -13.61 -1.65 1.63
C MET A 76 -15.04 -1.25 2.01
N LYS A 77 -15.59 -0.18 1.42
CA LYS A 77 -16.96 0.29 1.61
C LYS A 77 -17.94 -0.31 0.60
N TRP A 78 -17.46 -1.09 -0.38
CA TRP A 78 -18.30 -1.64 -1.44
C TRP A 78 -18.96 -2.94 -1.03
N ASP A 79 -20.26 -3.02 -1.26
CA ASP A 79 -21.07 -4.22 -1.12
C ASP A 79 -21.75 -4.61 -2.45
N ALA A 80 -22.58 -5.64 -2.38
CA ALA A 80 -23.35 -6.15 -3.52
C ALA A 80 -24.35 -5.11 -4.09
N ASN A 81 -24.75 -4.13 -3.28
CA ASN A 81 -25.73 -3.10 -3.65
C ASN A 81 -25.06 -1.78 -4.07
N THR A 82 -23.74 -1.67 -3.94
CA THR A 82 -23.02 -0.46 -4.26
C THR A 82 -22.97 -0.28 -5.79
N HIS A 83 -23.68 0.73 -6.28
CA HIS A 83 -23.78 1.04 -7.71
C HIS A 83 -22.46 1.52 -8.33
N HIS A 84 -22.32 1.33 -9.64
CA HIS A 84 -21.09 1.61 -10.39
C HIS A 84 -20.65 3.07 -10.27
N GLU A 85 -21.59 4.01 -10.40
CA GLU A 85 -21.38 5.45 -10.30
C GLU A 85 -21.04 5.94 -8.89
N ARG A 86 -21.23 5.09 -7.87
CA ARG A 86 -20.75 5.34 -6.49
C ARG A 86 -19.35 4.77 -6.26
N LYS A 87 -18.96 3.76 -7.05
CA LYS A 87 -17.63 3.13 -6.99
C LYS A 87 -16.60 3.94 -7.77
N TRP A 88 -16.97 4.45 -8.94
CA TRP A 88 -16.04 4.99 -9.93
C TRP A 88 -16.41 6.39 -10.40
N PHE A 89 -15.40 7.17 -10.76
CA PHE A 89 -15.61 8.32 -11.65
C PHE A 89 -15.90 7.80 -13.06
N VAL A 90 -17.05 8.17 -13.60
CA VAL A 90 -17.56 7.57 -14.85
C VAL A 90 -17.26 8.40 -16.10
N SER A 91 -16.74 9.62 -15.93
CA SER A 91 -16.30 10.49 -17.03
C SER A 91 -15.21 11.46 -16.58
N ALA A 92 -14.54 12.11 -17.54
CA ALA A 92 -13.56 13.15 -17.25
C ALA A 92 -14.18 14.34 -16.51
N HIS A 93 -15.39 14.79 -16.90
CA HIS A 93 -16.13 15.85 -16.22
C HIS A 93 -16.48 15.45 -14.78
N ASP A 94 -16.97 14.23 -14.58
CA ASP A 94 -17.29 13.72 -13.23
C ASP A 94 -16.05 13.69 -12.33
N LEU A 95 -14.89 13.33 -12.88
CA LEU A 95 -13.61 13.41 -12.18
C LEU A 95 -13.22 14.86 -11.87
N GLU A 96 -13.24 15.75 -12.85
CA GLU A 96 -12.86 17.16 -12.69
C GLU A 96 -13.72 17.86 -11.63
N ASP A 97 -15.03 17.63 -11.65
CA ASP A 97 -15.99 18.29 -10.77
C ASP A 97 -15.93 17.75 -9.33
N ASN A 98 -15.69 16.45 -9.15
CA ASN A 98 -15.90 15.75 -7.88
C ASN A 98 -14.63 15.17 -7.25
N PHE A 99 -13.52 15.06 -7.97
CA PHE A 99 -12.25 14.64 -7.38
C PHE A 99 -11.75 15.70 -6.40
N ARG A 100 -11.30 15.23 -5.25
CA ARG A 100 -10.72 16.06 -4.20
C ARG A 100 -9.40 15.43 -3.82
N TYR A 101 -8.33 16.19 -4.00
CA TYR A 101 -7.01 15.84 -3.50
C TYR A 101 -7.06 15.71 -1.98
N GLY A 102 -6.28 14.79 -1.41
CA GLY A 102 -6.30 14.57 0.03
C GLY A 102 -7.49 13.73 0.53
N ARG A 103 -8.27 13.09 -0.35
CA ARG A 103 -9.41 12.28 0.07
C ARG A 103 -9.08 10.79 0.01
N PHE A 104 -9.06 10.13 1.18
CA PHE A 104 -8.82 8.68 1.34
C PHE A 104 -9.65 7.75 0.44
N ASP A 105 -10.83 8.19 0.05
CA ASP A 105 -11.74 7.42 -0.80
C ASP A 105 -11.32 7.39 -2.28
N HIS A 106 -10.50 8.36 -2.68
CA HIS A 106 -10.10 8.55 -4.06
C HIS A 106 -8.75 7.87 -4.30
N MET A 107 -8.79 6.72 -4.97
CA MET A 107 -7.63 5.90 -5.26
C MET A 107 -7.43 5.81 -6.77
N VAL A 108 -6.17 5.72 -7.19
CA VAL A 108 -5.82 5.32 -8.56
C VAL A 108 -5.81 3.79 -8.62
N VAL A 109 -6.46 3.23 -9.63
CA VAL A 109 -6.69 1.79 -9.74
C VAL A 109 -6.20 1.28 -11.07
N PHE A 110 -5.23 0.37 -11.01
CA PHE A 110 -4.65 -0.28 -12.17
C PHE A 110 -5.34 -1.61 -12.42
N ARG A 111 -6.22 -1.63 -13.42
CA ARG A 111 -7.07 -2.77 -13.75
C ARG A 111 -6.47 -3.59 -14.87
N HIS A 112 -6.67 -4.90 -14.81
CA HIS A 112 -6.14 -5.83 -15.82
C HIS A 112 -4.61 -5.81 -15.96
N CYS A 113 -3.88 -5.41 -14.91
CA CYS A 113 -2.41 -5.41 -14.87
C CYS A 113 -1.79 -6.79 -14.55
N ALA A 114 -2.55 -7.88 -14.75
CA ALA A 114 -2.16 -9.24 -14.35
C ALA A 114 -1.65 -9.35 -12.89
N GLY A 115 -2.15 -8.47 -12.01
CA GLY A 115 -1.79 -8.43 -10.60
C GLY A 115 -0.38 -7.92 -10.29
N LYS A 116 0.33 -7.30 -11.24
CA LYS A 116 1.67 -6.73 -11.02
C LYS A 116 1.81 -5.39 -11.73
N LEU A 117 2.54 -4.46 -11.11
CA LEU A 117 2.87 -3.17 -11.71
C LEU A 117 4.39 -3.06 -11.93
N PRO A 118 4.82 -2.48 -13.06
CA PRO A 118 6.23 -2.27 -13.36
C PRO A 118 6.78 -1.04 -12.61
N ILE A 119 6.82 -1.08 -11.27
CA ILE A 119 7.11 0.12 -10.46
C ILE A 119 8.57 0.59 -10.50
N LEU A 120 9.52 -0.22 -10.97
CA LEU A 120 10.96 0.05 -10.81
C LEU A 120 11.43 1.35 -11.48
N GLY A 121 10.87 1.69 -12.65
CA GLY A 121 11.18 2.94 -13.35
C GLY A 121 10.38 4.14 -12.85
N TYR A 122 9.50 3.94 -11.86
CA TYR A 122 8.57 4.95 -11.36
C TYR A 122 8.61 5.05 -9.83
N LEU A 123 9.58 4.43 -9.15
CA LEU A 123 9.70 4.52 -7.70
C LEU A 123 10.58 5.73 -7.37
N ASN A 124 9.96 6.81 -6.90
CA ASN A 124 10.67 8.04 -6.54
C ASN A 124 11.46 7.86 -5.25
N ARG A 125 10.78 7.35 -4.21
CA ARG A 125 11.39 7.06 -2.90
C ARG A 125 10.60 6.00 -2.14
N ILE A 126 11.25 5.47 -1.11
CA ILE A 126 10.64 4.63 -0.09
C ILE A 126 10.66 5.43 1.22
N VAL A 127 9.52 5.60 1.86
CA VAL A 127 9.45 6.16 3.22
C VAL A 127 9.27 5.01 4.19
N LEU A 128 10.13 4.93 5.21
CA LEU A 128 10.15 3.88 6.21
C LEU A 128 9.88 4.46 7.60
N ASP A 129 8.86 3.93 8.28
CA ASP A 129 8.53 4.30 9.65
C ASP A 129 9.67 3.92 10.61
N ASP A 130 9.89 4.73 11.65
CA ASP A 130 10.84 4.45 12.72
C ASP A 130 10.09 4.27 14.05
N PRO A 131 9.92 3.04 14.56
CA PRO A 131 9.20 2.80 15.80
C PRO A 131 10.02 3.22 17.02
N ARG A 132 11.34 3.48 16.87
CA ARG A 132 12.31 3.76 17.95
C ARG A 132 12.30 2.67 19.03
N LEU A 133 12.12 1.43 18.60
CA LEU A 133 12.07 0.23 19.42
C LEU A 133 13.12 -0.76 18.95
N ARG A 134 13.40 -1.74 19.82
CA ARG A 134 14.31 -2.84 19.54
C ARG A 134 13.59 -4.18 19.69
N THR A 135 14.04 -5.19 18.96
CA THR A 135 13.56 -6.57 19.11
C THR A 135 13.82 -7.07 20.52
N ASP A 136 12.86 -7.79 21.10
CA ASP A 136 12.96 -8.24 22.49
C ASP A 136 14.18 -9.16 22.69
N ARG A 137 14.41 -10.08 21.74
CA ARG A 137 15.41 -11.15 21.87
C ARG A 137 16.84 -10.71 21.58
N TYR A 138 17.03 -9.93 20.51
CA TYR A 138 18.37 -9.61 20.00
C TYR A 138 18.72 -8.13 20.18
N GLN A 139 17.81 -7.31 20.69
CA GLN A 139 18.00 -5.88 20.91
C GLN A 139 18.42 -5.14 19.63
N VAL A 140 17.92 -5.63 18.48
CA VAL A 140 18.17 -5.05 17.16
C VAL A 140 17.14 -3.95 16.92
N ASP A 141 17.60 -2.79 16.46
CA ASP A 141 16.74 -1.66 16.08
C ASP A 141 15.84 -2.03 14.88
N TYR A 142 14.53 -1.91 15.05
CA TYR A 142 13.55 -2.33 14.03
C TYR A 142 13.70 -1.54 12.72
N PHE A 143 13.96 -0.23 12.82
CA PHE A 143 14.19 0.61 11.64
C PHE A 143 15.40 0.09 10.85
N SER A 144 16.53 -0.14 11.52
CA SER A 144 17.76 -0.62 10.90
C SER A 144 17.59 -1.99 10.24
N MET A 145 16.82 -2.89 10.87
CA MET A 145 16.49 -4.20 10.32
C MET A 145 15.68 -4.08 9.01
N ALA A 146 14.58 -3.31 9.03
CA ALA A 146 13.74 -3.11 7.85
C ALA A 146 14.49 -2.36 6.73
N PHE A 147 15.28 -1.34 7.08
CA PHE A 147 16.13 -0.63 6.14
C PHE A 147 17.11 -1.57 5.44
N GLY A 148 17.79 -2.44 6.21
CA GLY A 148 18.71 -3.44 5.67
C GLY A 148 18.02 -4.44 4.75
N ALA A 149 16.83 -4.92 5.13
CA ALA A 149 16.02 -5.82 4.31
C ALA A 149 15.61 -5.17 2.98
N LEU A 150 15.15 -3.91 3.00
CA LEU A 150 14.83 -3.15 1.80
C LEU A 150 16.06 -2.97 0.90
N LYS A 151 17.21 -2.57 1.46
CA LYS A 151 18.45 -2.43 0.68
C LYS A 151 18.90 -3.74 0.05
N LEU A 152 18.76 -4.85 0.75
CA LEU A 152 19.06 -6.18 0.20
C LEU A 152 18.10 -6.53 -0.94
N ALA A 153 16.79 -6.34 -0.75
CA ALA A 153 15.78 -6.61 -1.77
C ALA A 153 15.97 -5.75 -3.04
N MET A 154 16.30 -4.48 -2.89
CA MET A 154 16.62 -3.59 -4.02
C MET A 154 17.85 -4.07 -4.78
N LYS A 155 18.91 -4.45 -4.05
CA LYS A 155 20.13 -5.01 -4.65
C LYS A 155 19.86 -6.31 -5.41
N GLU A 156 19.09 -7.23 -4.85
CA GLU A 156 18.69 -8.47 -5.53
C GLU A 156 17.80 -8.22 -6.74
N GLY A 157 16.93 -7.20 -6.65
CA GLY A 157 16.08 -6.76 -7.76
C GLY A 157 16.81 -5.95 -8.84
N GLY A 158 18.09 -5.61 -8.64
CA GLY A 158 18.88 -4.84 -9.60
C GLY A 158 18.43 -3.39 -9.76
N PHE A 159 17.87 -2.77 -8.72
CA PHE A 159 17.48 -1.36 -8.72
C PHE A 159 17.92 -0.68 -7.43
N ASP A 160 17.86 0.65 -7.39
CA ASP A 160 18.06 1.43 -6.17
C ASP A 160 17.06 2.58 -6.14
N ALA A 161 16.59 2.91 -4.93
CA ALA A 161 15.74 4.05 -4.66
C ALA A 161 16.16 4.64 -3.30
N PRO A 162 16.02 5.97 -3.11
CA PRO A 162 16.25 6.58 -1.83
C PRO A 162 15.27 6.02 -0.80
N ILE A 163 15.79 5.66 0.38
CA ILE A 163 14.98 5.31 1.54
C ILE A 163 15.09 6.47 2.53
N GLU A 164 13.95 7.08 2.83
CA GLU A 164 13.83 8.17 3.79
C GLU A 164 13.19 7.64 5.07
N LYS A 165 13.78 8.06 6.20
CA LYS A 165 13.17 7.80 7.50
C LYS A 165 11.96 8.73 7.65
N ARG A 166 10.82 8.19 8.08
CA ARG A 166 9.63 9.01 8.33
C ARG A 166 9.87 10.00 9.45
N GLU A 167 9.57 11.26 9.18
CA GLU A 167 9.43 12.31 10.18
C GLU A 167 7.94 12.53 10.47
N CYS A 168 7.55 12.34 11.73
CA CYS A 168 6.16 12.46 12.14
C CYS A 168 5.85 13.87 12.64
N THR A 169 4.63 14.33 12.39
CA THR A 169 4.08 15.54 13.00
C THR A 169 3.97 15.40 14.53
N GLN A 170 3.86 16.52 15.24
CA GLN A 170 3.79 16.53 16.71
C GLN A 170 2.59 15.74 17.26
N ASP A 171 1.48 15.68 16.51
CA ASP A 171 0.24 15.03 16.91
C ASP A 171 0.14 13.57 16.41
N CYS A 172 1.21 13.02 15.83
CA CYS A 172 1.20 11.66 15.32
C CYS A 172 1.29 10.62 16.44
N SER A 173 0.30 9.73 16.48
CA SER A 173 0.17 8.66 17.49
C SER A 173 1.00 7.40 17.16
N CYS A 174 1.81 7.40 16.09
CA CYS A 174 2.42 6.18 15.59
C CYS A 174 3.38 5.52 16.58
N LEU A 175 4.24 6.30 17.23
CA LEU A 175 5.19 5.82 18.23
C LEU A 175 4.47 5.21 19.43
N ASP A 176 3.37 5.82 19.86
CA ASP A 176 2.58 5.31 20.97
C ASP A 176 1.91 3.99 20.60
N ASN A 177 1.39 3.87 19.37
CA ASN A 177 0.82 2.62 18.87
C ASN A 177 1.83 1.48 18.78
N TYR A 178 3.09 1.76 18.42
CA TYR A 178 4.16 0.76 18.46
C TYR A 178 4.53 0.38 19.91
N LYS A 179 4.68 1.36 20.80
CA LYS A 179 5.05 1.13 22.21
C LYS A 179 3.98 0.38 22.99
N SER A 180 2.71 0.72 22.78
CA SER A 180 1.56 0.06 23.42
C SER A 180 1.25 -1.31 22.83
N ARG A 181 1.92 -1.69 21.73
CA ARG A 181 1.63 -2.90 20.93
C ARG A 181 0.19 -2.96 20.42
N ASN A 182 -0.46 -1.81 20.22
CA ASN A 182 -1.68 -1.74 19.41
C ASN A 182 -1.43 -2.30 18.01
N VAL A 183 -0.20 -2.09 17.51
CA VAL A 183 0.36 -2.78 16.36
C VAL A 183 1.67 -3.41 16.76
N ASP A 184 1.83 -4.71 16.50
CA ASP A 184 3.03 -5.47 16.87
C ASP A 184 4.22 -5.12 15.95
N PRO A 185 5.28 -4.48 16.47
CA PRO A 185 6.45 -4.12 15.67
C PRO A 185 7.16 -5.35 15.08
N GLU A 186 7.11 -6.50 15.75
CA GLU A 186 7.76 -7.72 15.24
C GLU A 186 7.11 -8.19 13.95
N ILE A 187 5.77 -8.06 13.83
CA ILE A 187 5.02 -8.40 12.62
C ILE A 187 5.21 -7.32 11.54
N MET A 188 5.21 -6.06 11.94
CA MET A 188 5.28 -4.94 10.98
C MET A 188 6.63 -4.82 10.30
N PHE A 189 7.71 -5.02 11.04
CA PHE A 189 9.08 -4.78 10.56
C PHE A 189 9.80 -6.06 10.09
N SER A 190 9.16 -7.22 10.19
CA SER A 190 9.64 -8.46 9.56
C SER A 190 9.33 -8.42 8.05
N LEU A 191 10.20 -7.79 7.28
CA LEU A 191 10.14 -7.72 5.81
C LEU A 191 10.79 -8.93 5.14
#